data_AF-A0A7D7ZJL5-F1
#
_entry.id   AF-A0A7D7ZJL5-F1
#
_cell.length_a   1.000
_cell.length_b   1.000
_cell.length_c   1.000
_cell.angle_alpha   90.00
_cell.angle_beta   90.00
_cell.angle_gamma   90.00
#
_symmetry.space_group_name_H-M   'P 1'
#
loop_
_entity.id
_entity.type
_entity.pdbx_description
1 polymer ?
#
loop_
_entity_poly.entity_id
_entity_poly.type
_entity_poly.pdbx_seq_one_letter_code
_entity_poly.pdbx_strand_id
1 'polypeptide(L)'
;MPLKTTQRILQRSVADKLGLIAAGVAFYAFLAAFPAIAALVALAGLFTDPDAVVRQLENVTELIPQQAAQLLVGEAAKVASAPDQSLTLTVLFGLIVAVYLSTRAAASLIHGLNVALGLKENRGFLRYWLVVIGLTVALLFGTVVMLVLMVGLPTVLAFVPL
;
A
#
# COMPACT_ATOMS: atom_id res chain seq x y z
N MET A 1 -12.63 -38.46 6.62
CA MET A 1 -12.68 -37.96 5.23
C MET A 1 -12.04 -36.57 4.97
N PRO A 2 -11.84 -35.62 5.93
CA PRO A 2 -11.36 -34.27 5.57
C PRO A 2 -9.85 -34.17 5.26
N LEU A 3 -9.02 -35.04 5.87
CA LEU A 3 -7.55 -34.97 5.76
C LEU A 3 -7.02 -35.15 4.32
N LYS A 4 -7.69 -35.96 3.49
CA LYS A 4 -7.26 -36.21 2.11
C LYS A 4 -7.50 -35.00 1.19
N THR A 5 -8.48 -34.16 1.51
CA THR A 5 -8.80 -32.96 0.71
C THR A 5 -7.80 -31.85 1.00
N THR A 6 -7.45 -31.62 2.27
CA THR A 6 -6.44 -30.62 2.65
C THR A 6 -5.05 -30.95 2.07
N GLN A 7 -4.66 -32.23 2.11
CA GLN A 7 -3.38 -32.67 1.51
C GLN A 7 -3.35 -32.45 -0.01
N ARG A 8 -4.46 -32.68 -0.71
CA ARG A 8 -4.57 -32.42 -2.15
C ARG A 8 -4.47 -30.93 -2.48
N ILE A 9 -5.10 -30.06 -1.68
CA ILE A 9 -5.02 -28.60 -1.87
C ILE A 9 -3.60 -28.10 -1.61
N LEU A 10 -2.93 -28.60 -0.57
CA LEU A 10 -1.53 -28.29 -0.29
C LEU A 10 -0.60 -28.74 -1.43
N GLN A 11 -0.76 -29.97 -1.91
CA GLN A 11 0.04 -30.48 -3.03
C GLN A 11 -0.16 -29.67 -4.30
N ARG A 12 -1.41 -29.28 -4.62
CA ARG A 12 -1.70 -28.37 -5.75
C ARG A 12 -1.07 -27.00 -5.55
N SER A 13 -1.20 -26.41 -4.35
CA SER A 13 -0.63 -25.10 -4.05
C SER A 13 0.90 -25.07 -4.23
N VAL A 14 1.57 -26.16 -3.88
CA VAL A 14 3.02 -26.32 -4.08
C VAL A 14 3.35 -26.51 -5.55
N ALA A 15 2.62 -27.38 -6.26
CA ALA A 15 2.83 -27.63 -7.69
C ALA A 15 2.62 -26.37 -8.55
N ASP A 16 1.61 -25.57 -8.20
CA ASP A 16 1.23 -24.32 -8.86
C ASP A 16 2.10 -23.12 -8.42
N LYS A 17 3.11 -23.37 -7.56
CA LYS A 17 4.03 -22.34 -7.03
C LYS A 17 3.32 -21.16 -6.37
N LEU A 18 2.13 -21.38 -5.79
CA LEU A 18 1.33 -20.31 -5.17
C LEU A 18 2.09 -19.61 -4.04
N GLY A 19 2.94 -20.33 -3.30
CA GLY A 19 3.80 -19.73 -2.27
C GLY A 19 4.77 -18.69 -2.82
N LEU A 20 5.33 -18.92 -4.01
CA LEU A 20 6.24 -17.97 -4.67
C LEU A 20 5.48 -16.72 -5.13
N ILE A 21 4.26 -16.91 -5.66
CA ILE A 21 3.40 -15.81 -6.07
C ILE A 21 2.97 -14.97 -4.86
N ALA A 22 2.57 -15.62 -3.78
CA ALA A 22 2.20 -14.95 -2.53
C ALA A 22 3.38 -14.16 -1.92
N ALA A 23 4.58 -14.73 -1.94
CA ALA A 23 5.79 -14.02 -1.53
C ALA A 23 6.04 -12.77 -2.41
N GLY A 24 5.81 -12.86 -3.72
CA GLY A 24 5.89 -11.72 -4.63
C GLY A 24 4.88 -10.62 -4.30
N VAL A 25 3.62 -10.99 -4.02
CA VAL A 25 2.57 -10.04 -3.59
C VAL A 25 2.98 -9.33 -2.31
N ALA A 26 3.38 -10.11 -1.29
CA ALA A 26 3.78 -9.57 0.01
C ALA A 26 4.99 -8.65 -0.10
N PHE A 27 6.00 -9.04 -0.88
CA PHE A 27 7.22 -8.25 -1.09
C PHE A 27 6.91 -6.90 -1.76
N TYR A 28 6.17 -6.90 -2.87
CA TYR A 28 5.86 -5.65 -3.56
C TYR A 28 4.93 -4.74 -2.74
N ALA A 29 3.96 -5.31 -2.01
CA ALA A 29 3.09 -4.54 -1.13
C ALA A 29 3.87 -3.92 0.04
N PHE A 30 4.77 -4.69 0.67
CA PHE A 30 5.62 -4.20 1.76
C PHE A 30 6.58 -3.12 1.28
N LEU A 31 7.23 -3.31 0.12
CA LEU A 31 8.15 -2.32 -0.44
C LEU A 31 7.41 -1.04 -0.82
N ALA A 32 6.15 -1.13 -1.28
CA ALA A 32 5.32 0.03 -1.59
C ALA A 32 4.98 0.88 -0.36
N ALA A 33 4.97 0.31 0.85
CA ALA A 33 4.60 1.01 2.07
C ALA A 33 5.57 2.16 2.41
N PHE A 34 6.89 1.96 2.25
CA PHE A 34 7.87 2.99 2.60
C PHE A 34 7.76 4.25 1.73
N PRO A 35 7.80 4.16 0.39
CA PRO A 35 7.64 5.35 -0.46
C PRO A 35 6.24 5.97 -0.32
N ALA A 36 5.22 5.18 -0.01
CA ALA A 36 3.88 5.70 0.25
C ALA A 36 3.85 6.54 1.54
N ILE A 37 4.44 6.04 2.64
CA ILE A 37 4.57 6.78 3.90
C ILE A 37 5.37 8.06 3.69
N ALA A 38 6.51 7.97 2.98
CA ALA A 38 7.32 9.14 2.66
C ALA A 38 6.52 10.18 1.86
N ALA A 39 5.79 9.77 0.83
CA ALA A 39 4.95 10.68 0.05
C ALA A 39 3.82 11.29 0.91
N LEU A 40 3.19 10.51 1.80
CA LEU A 40 2.12 10.98 2.68
C LEU A 40 2.61 12.01 3.69
N VAL A 41 3.73 11.74 4.37
CA VAL A 41 4.29 12.67 5.36
C VAL A 41 4.81 13.93 4.66
N ALA A 42 5.48 13.79 3.51
CA ALA A 42 5.93 14.95 2.74
C ALA A 42 4.75 15.78 2.22
N LEU A 43 3.67 15.14 1.79
CA LEU A 43 2.44 15.82 1.37
C LEU A 43 1.80 16.56 2.54
N ALA A 44 1.77 15.94 3.73
CA ALA A 44 1.27 16.59 4.93
C ALA A 44 2.11 17.82 5.31
N GLY A 45 3.44 17.72 5.29
CA GLY A 45 4.33 18.86 5.55
C GLY A 45 4.14 20.05 4.60
N LEU A 46 3.58 19.85 3.40
CA LEU A 46 3.25 20.93 2.48
C LEU A 46 1.99 21.73 2.89
N PHE A 47 1.10 21.16 3.70
CA PHE A 47 -0.19 21.77 4.05
C PHE A 47 -0.42 21.95 5.56
N THR A 48 0.27 21.19 6.42
CA THR A 48 0.05 21.10 7.87
C THR A 48 1.32 20.62 8.60
N ASP A 49 1.27 20.55 9.94
CA ASP A 49 2.34 19.96 10.75
C ASP A 49 2.55 18.46 10.43
N PRO A 50 3.75 18.05 9.96
CA PRO A 50 4.03 16.66 9.60
C PRO A 50 4.04 15.72 10.83
N ASP A 51 4.30 16.24 12.02
CA ASP A 51 4.25 15.49 13.29
C ASP A 51 2.86 14.95 13.61
N ALA A 52 1.79 15.58 13.11
CA ALA A 52 0.43 15.07 13.30
C ALA A 52 0.24 13.71 12.61
N VAL A 53 0.83 13.53 11.43
CA VAL A 53 0.76 12.27 10.67
C VAL A 53 1.62 11.20 11.32
N VAL A 54 2.79 11.55 11.87
CA VAL A 54 3.66 10.62 12.61
C VAL A 54 2.94 10.06 13.83
N ARG A 55 2.31 10.91 14.66
CA ARG A 55 1.52 10.47 15.83
C ARG A 55 0.38 9.52 15.44
N GLN A 56 -0.25 9.78 14.30
CA GLN A 56 -1.33 8.91 13.82
C GLN A 56 -0.81 7.56 13.32
N LEU A 57 0.36 7.54 12.67
CA LEU A 57 1.03 6.30 12.30
C LEU A 57 1.40 5.48 13.52
N GLU A 58 1.90 6.11 14.60
CA GLU A 58 2.20 5.42 15.86
C GLU A 58 0.98 4.64 16.38
N ASN A 59 -0.19 5.29 16.46
CA ASN A 59 -1.44 4.66 16.91
C ASN A 59 -1.85 3.45 16.03
N VAL A 60 -1.69 3.54 14.71
CA VAL A 60 -2.03 2.44 13.79
C VAL A 60 -1.04 1.28 13.92
N THR A 61 0.22 1.59 14.20
CA THR A 61 1.28 0.59 14.32
C THR A 61 1.33 -0.14 15.67
N GLU A 62 0.52 0.24 16.65
CA GLU A 62 0.38 -0.51 17.91
C GLU A 62 -0.13 -1.94 17.71
N LEU A 63 -0.82 -2.20 16.59
CA LEU A 63 -1.39 -3.51 16.25
C LEU A 63 -0.42 -4.46 15.54
N ILE A 64 0.80 -4.01 15.22
CA ILE A 64 1.82 -4.80 14.50
C ILE A 64 3.07 -5.03 15.36
N PRO A 65 3.95 -6.00 14.99
CA PRO A 65 5.19 -6.24 15.72
C PRO A 65 6.06 -4.99 15.83
N GLN A 66 6.65 -4.77 17.02
CA GLN A 66 7.38 -3.54 17.36
C GLN A 66 8.51 -3.22 16.38
N GLN A 67 9.21 -4.24 15.86
CA GLN A 67 10.29 -4.05 14.90
C GLN A 67 9.78 -3.48 13.56
N ALA A 68 8.60 -3.92 13.11
CA ALA A 68 8.00 -3.38 11.88
C ALA A 68 7.49 -1.95 12.10
N ALA A 69 6.86 -1.68 13.25
CA ALA A 69 6.41 -0.34 13.62
C ALA A 69 7.57 0.67 13.62
N GLN A 70 8.71 0.32 14.25
CA GLN A 70 9.89 1.20 14.29
C GLN A 70 10.43 1.56 12.90
N LEU A 71 10.37 0.63 11.93
CA LEU A 71 10.79 0.91 10.57
C LEU A 71 9.86 1.91 9.87
N LEU A 72 8.55 1.76 10.03
CA LEU A 72 7.56 2.64 9.38
C LEU A 72 7.54 4.04 10.02
N VAL A 73 7.53 4.11 11.36
CA VAL A 73 7.56 5.37 12.12
C VAL A 73 8.90 6.09 11.92
N GLY A 74 10.01 5.35 11.91
CA GLY A 74 11.33 5.91 11.65
C GLY A 74 11.44 6.52 10.25
N GLU A 75 10.82 5.92 9.25
CA GLU A 75 10.75 6.49 7.90
C GLU A 75 9.90 7.77 7.87
N ALA A 76 8.74 7.74 8.52
CA ALA A 76 7.87 8.90 8.65
C ALA A 76 8.58 10.09 9.33
N ALA A 77 9.25 9.84 10.45
CA ALA A 77 9.96 10.86 11.22
C ALA A 77 11.12 11.50 10.42
N LYS A 78 11.86 10.70 9.63
CA LYS A 78 12.92 11.22 8.74
C LYS A 78 12.37 12.21 7.73
N VAL A 79 11.23 11.91 7.13
CA VAL A 79 10.60 12.77 6.13
C VAL A 79 9.98 14.01 6.79
N ALA A 80 9.38 13.86 7.97
CA ALA A 80 8.85 14.99 8.74
C ALA A 80 9.94 16.01 9.13
N SER A 81 11.18 15.54 9.32
CA SER A 81 12.32 16.38 9.69
C SER A 81 13.06 16.99 8.47
N ALA A 82 12.60 16.71 7.24
CA ALA A 82 13.28 17.15 6.03
C ALA A 82 12.94 18.61 5.68
N PRO A 83 13.86 19.38 5.06
CA PRO A 83 13.59 20.75 4.62
C PRO A 83 12.49 20.83 3.55
N ASP A 84 11.64 21.87 3.62
CA ASP A 84 10.48 22.10 2.74
C ASP A 84 10.79 21.98 1.24
N GLN A 85 11.97 22.46 0.83
CA GLN A 85 12.40 22.44 -0.57
C GLN A 85 12.57 21.02 -1.13
N SER A 86 12.79 20.02 -0.28
CA SER A 86 12.91 18.61 -0.67
C SER A 86 11.59 17.83 -0.60
N LEU A 87 10.54 18.38 0.04
CA LEU A 87 9.26 17.70 0.22
C LEU A 87 8.54 17.46 -1.11
N THR A 88 8.50 18.45 -2.02
CA THR A 88 7.80 18.30 -3.31
C THR A 88 8.40 17.17 -4.17
N LEU A 89 9.73 17.06 -4.19
CA LEU A 89 10.42 15.96 -4.88
C LEU A 89 10.13 14.63 -4.20
N THR A 90 10.17 14.59 -2.86
CA THR A 90 9.86 13.39 -2.07
C THR A 90 8.43 12.90 -2.33
N VAL A 91 7.44 13.79 -2.40
CA VAL A 91 6.06 13.46 -2.77
C VAL A 91 6.03 12.84 -4.17
N LEU A 92 6.62 13.50 -5.16
CA LEU A 92 6.56 13.05 -6.55
C LEU A 92 7.22 11.68 -6.74
N PHE A 93 8.46 11.53 -6.27
CA PHE A 93 9.20 10.27 -6.38
C PHE A 93 8.56 9.17 -5.53
N GLY A 94 8.16 9.48 -4.30
CA GLY A 94 7.51 8.52 -3.41
C GLY A 94 6.22 7.98 -4.00
N LEU A 95 5.39 8.86 -4.58
CA LEU A 95 4.13 8.48 -5.24
C LEU A 95 4.39 7.59 -6.46
N ILE A 96 5.31 7.97 -7.35
CA ILE A 96 5.62 7.19 -8.56
C ILE A 96 6.10 5.79 -8.18
N VAL A 97 7.03 5.69 -7.22
CA VAL A 97 7.59 4.42 -6.78
C VAL A 97 6.52 3.57 -6.07
N ALA A 98 5.73 4.17 -5.17
CA ALA A 98 4.65 3.48 -4.48
C ALA A 98 3.59 2.94 -5.46
N VAL A 99 3.18 3.74 -6.45
CA VAL A 99 2.22 3.33 -7.50
C VAL A 99 2.79 2.16 -8.31
N TYR A 100 4.05 2.26 -8.72
CA TYR A 100 4.69 1.21 -9.52
C TYR A 100 4.74 -0.13 -8.77
N LEU A 101 5.15 -0.11 -7.51
CA LEU A 101 5.23 -1.30 -6.67
C LEU A 101 3.85 -1.88 -6.36
N SER A 102 2.88 -1.01 -6.05
CA SER A 102 1.49 -1.42 -5.81
C SER A 102 0.87 -2.06 -7.06
N THR A 103 1.17 -1.51 -8.24
CA THR A 103 0.73 -2.08 -9.53
C THR A 103 1.30 -3.48 -9.73
N ARG A 104 2.58 -3.71 -9.36
CA ARG A 104 3.20 -5.04 -9.40
C ARG A 104 2.60 -6.00 -8.38
N ALA A 105 2.30 -5.55 -7.17
CA ALA A 105 1.61 -6.35 -6.17
C ALA A 105 0.22 -6.79 -6.68
N ALA A 106 -0.56 -5.86 -7.24
CA ALA A 106 -1.87 -6.13 -7.83
C ALA A 106 -1.78 -7.10 -9.02
N ALA A 107 -0.82 -6.92 -9.92
CA ALA A 107 -0.57 -7.84 -11.02
C ALA A 107 -0.25 -9.26 -10.54
N SER A 108 0.63 -9.38 -9.54
CA SER A 108 0.99 -10.67 -8.93
C SER A 108 -0.20 -11.33 -8.24
N LEU A 109 -1.06 -10.54 -7.60
CA LEU A 109 -2.27 -11.03 -6.95
C LEU A 109 -3.28 -11.56 -7.97
N ILE A 110 -3.53 -10.81 -9.05
CA ILE A 110 -4.41 -11.25 -10.14
C ILE A 110 -3.86 -12.53 -10.76
N HIS A 111 -2.56 -12.60 -11.00
CA HIS A 111 -1.91 -13.80 -11.51
C HIS A 111 -2.09 -14.99 -10.54
N GLY A 112 -1.86 -14.79 -9.24
CA GLY A 112 -2.05 -15.82 -8.22
C GLY A 112 -3.48 -16.32 -8.12
N LEU A 113 -4.47 -15.42 -8.21
CA LEU A 113 -5.89 -15.78 -8.23
C LEU A 113 -6.27 -16.57 -9.48
N ASN A 114 -5.76 -16.17 -10.64
CA ASN A 114 -5.97 -16.90 -11.89
C ASN A 114 -5.39 -18.32 -11.80
N VAL A 115 -4.16 -18.47 -11.28
CA VAL A 115 -3.52 -19.77 -11.07
C VAL A 115 -4.31 -20.62 -10.07
N ALA A 116 -4.69 -20.06 -8.92
CA ALA A 116 -5.44 -20.79 -7.88
C ALA A 116 -6.81 -21.27 -8.36
N LEU A 117 -7.46 -20.51 -9.24
CA LEU A 117 -8.75 -20.84 -9.84
C LEU A 117 -8.64 -21.68 -11.13
N GLY A 118 -7.42 -21.98 -11.59
CA GLY A 118 -7.19 -22.69 -12.86
C GLY A 118 -7.63 -21.91 -14.10
N LEU A 119 -7.78 -20.59 -13.99
CA LEU A 119 -8.18 -19.70 -15.07
C LEU A 119 -6.95 -19.27 -15.87
N LYS A 120 -7.01 -19.45 -17.19
CA LYS A 120 -6.04 -18.84 -18.10
C LYS A 120 -6.47 -17.41 -18.38
N GLU A 121 -5.55 -16.46 -18.22
CA GLU A 121 -5.82 -15.06 -18.53
C GLU A 121 -6.03 -14.91 -20.04
N ASN A 122 -7.27 -14.63 -20.43
CA ASN A 122 -7.68 -14.52 -21.83
C ASN A 122 -7.81 -13.06 -22.29
N ARG A 123 -7.60 -12.10 -21.38
CA ARG A 123 -7.53 -10.68 -21.72
C ARG A 123 -6.24 -10.40 -22.49
N GLY A 124 -6.35 -9.65 -23.58
CA GLY A 124 -5.18 -9.14 -24.30
C GLY A 124 -4.29 -8.27 -23.39
N PHE A 125 -2.99 -8.21 -23.69
CA PHE A 125 -1.97 -7.52 -22.89
C PHE A 125 -2.39 -6.09 -22.46
N LEU A 126 -2.98 -5.33 -23.38
CA LEU A 126 -3.43 -3.96 -23.11
C LEU A 126 -4.61 -3.91 -22.11
N ARG A 127 -5.62 -4.78 -22.28
CA ARG A 127 -6.78 -4.83 -21.37
C ARG A 127 -6.37 -5.32 -19.98
N TYR A 128 -5.43 -6.24 -19.91
CA TYR A 128 -4.89 -6.72 -18.63
C TYR A 128 -4.25 -5.57 -17.85
N TRP A 129 -3.31 -4.83 -18.46
CA TRP A 129 -2.63 -3.72 -17.78
C TRP A 129 -3.58 -2.58 -17.43
N LEU A 130 -4.58 -2.28 -18.26
CA LEU A 130 -5.62 -1.29 -17.92
C LEU A 130 -6.40 -1.66 -16.66
N VAL A 131 -6.76 -2.94 -16.49
CA VAL A 131 -7.45 -3.42 -15.29
C VAL A 131 -6.54 -3.35 -14.06
N VAL A 132 -5.28 -3.79 -14.18
CA VAL A 132 -4.31 -3.76 -13.08
C VAL A 132 -4.07 -2.32 -12.61
N ILE A 133 -3.79 -1.42 -13.54
CA ILE A 133 -3.55 0.00 -13.23
C ILE A 133 -4.83 0.63 -12.70
N GLY A 134 -5.98 0.39 -13.33
CA GLY A 134 -7.27 0.90 -12.88
C GLY A 134 -7.61 0.49 -11.45
N LEU A 135 -7.40 -0.78 -11.10
CA LEU A 135 -7.59 -1.28 -9.73
C LEU A 135 -6.64 -0.59 -8.74
N THR A 136 -5.37 -0.44 -9.12
CA THR A 136 -4.35 0.19 -8.27
C THR A 136 -4.66 1.66 -8.03
N VAL A 137 -5.00 2.40 -9.09
CA VAL A 137 -5.39 3.82 -9.01
C VAL A 137 -6.67 3.99 -8.20
N ALA A 138 -7.67 3.11 -8.37
CA ALA A 138 -8.90 3.16 -7.57
C ALA A 138 -8.61 2.95 -6.07
N LEU A 139 -7.75 1.99 -5.72
CA LEU A 139 -7.35 1.74 -4.32
C LEU A 139 -6.59 2.94 -3.73
N LEU A 140 -5.63 3.48 -4.48
CA LEU A 140 -4.84 4.63 -4.06
C LEU A 140 -5.71 5.87 -3.90
N PHE A 141 -6.60 6.15 -4.85
CA PHE A 141 -7.54 7.25 -4.78
C PHE A 141 -8.44 7.12 -3.54
N GLY A 142 -8.99 5.94 -3.28
CA GLY A 142 -9.77 5.67 -2.06
C GLY A 142 -8.98 5.92 -0.78
N THR A 143 -7.69 5.53 -0.77
CA THR A 143 -6.79 5.77 0.38
C THR A 143 -6.52 7.25 0.57
N VAL A 144 -6.24 8.01 -0.50
CA VAL A 144 -6.03 9.46 -0.43
C VAL A 144 -7.29 10.18 0.02
N VAL A 145 -8.47 9.80 -0.49
CA VAL A 145 -9.74 10.38 -0.05
C VAL A 145 -9.99 10.11 1.43
N MET A 146 -9.76 8.89 1.90
CA MET A 146 -9.83 8.54 3.32
C MET A 146 -8.85 9.40 4.15
N LEU A 147 -7.62 9.56 3.63
CA LEU A 147 -6.57 10.51 4.02
C LEU A 147 -7.10 11.90 4.36
N VAL A 148 -7.56 12.55 3.30
CA VAL A 148 -8.03 13.93 3.28
C VAL A 148 -9.25 14.09 4.19
N LEU A 149 -10.15 13.11 4.24
CA LEU A 149 -11.29 13.15 5.15
C LEU A 149 -10.84 13.07 6.61
N MET A 150 -9.89 12.19 6.93
CA MET A 150 -9.43 11.99 8.31
C MET A 150 -8.68 13.22 8.86
N VAL A 151 -7.87 13.88 8.03
CA VAL A 151 -7.12 15.09 8.42
C VAL A 151 -7.94 16.36 8.23
N GLY A 152 -8.70 16.46 7.14
CA GLY A 152 -9.44 17.67 6.77
C GLY A 152 -10.72 17.87 7.58
N LEU A 153 -11.41 16.80 7.98
CA LEU A 153 -12.63 16.90 8.78
C LEU A 153 -12.43 17.63 10.12
N PRO A 154 -11.42 17.31 10.97
CA PRO A 154 -11.19 18.05 12.20
C PRO A 154 -10.81 19.51 11.94
N THR A 155 -10.07 19.80 10.88
CA THR A 155 -9.70 21.18 10.50
C THR A 155 -10.93 22.00 10.13
N VAL A 156 -11.84 21.44 9.32
CA VAL A 156 -13.11 22.10 8.94
C VAL A 156 -14.02 22.29 10.15
N LEU A 157 -14.13 21.27 11.01
CA LEU A 157 -14.92 21.36 12.25
C LEU A 157 -14.35 22.38 13.24
N ALA A 158 -13.03 22.61 13.26
CA ALA A 158 -12.42 23.65 14.10
C ALA A 158 -12.78 25.09 13.64
N PHE A 159 -13.13 25.29 12.36
CA PHE A 159 -13.60 26.58 11.85
C PHE A 159 -15.12 26.76 11.95
N VAL A 160 -15.87 25.70 12.24
CA VAL A 160 -17.30 25.78 12.53
C VAL A 160 -17.44 25.93 14.06
N PRO A 161 -17.80 27.12 14.58
CA PRO A 161 -18.12 27.25 15.99
C PRO A 161 -19.37 26.40 16.27
N LEU A 162 -19.19 25.31 17.02
CA LEU A 162 -20.27 24.55 17.67
C LEU A 162 -20.51 25.11 19.06
#